data_AF-A0A930PN36-F1
#
_entry.id   AF-A0A930PN36-F1
#
_cell.length_a   1.000
_cell.length_b   1.000
_cell.length_c   1.000
_cell.angle_alpha   90.00
_cell.angle_beta   90.00
_cell.angle_gamma   90.00
#
_symmetry.space_group_name_H-M   'P 1'
#
loop_
_entity.id
_entity.type
_entity.pdbx_description
1 polymer ?
#
loop_
_entity_poly.entity_id
_entity_poly.type
_entity_poly.pdbx_seq_one_letter_code
_entity_poly.pdbx_strand_id
1 'polypeptide(L)'
;MATKQNPTTPKRRRPPARTAAARANQLKAAAFALAEERIADGTASNQLVVQCLKLDPEREELERVRLANENSLLDARVGALKSGQRLEELYAEALEAMKAYRGDDADV
;
A
#
# COMPACT_ATOMS: atom_id res chain seq x y z
N MET A 1 17.83 -42.10 35.00
CA MET A 1 18.76 -41.51 34.02
C MET A 1 18.12 -40.25 33.45
N ALA A 2 18.60 -39.07 33.81
CA ALA A 2 18.05 -37.79 33.36
C ALA A 2 18.59 -37.44 31.97
N THR A 3 17.70 -37.32 30.98
CA THR A 3 18.03 -36.83 29.64
C THR A 3 18.26 -35.32 29.69
N LYS A 4 19.52 -34.91 29.71
CA LYS A 4 19.94 -33.51 29.53
C LYS A 4 19.54 -33.06 28.11
N GLN A 5 18.55 -32.16 28.01
CA GLN A 5 18.26 -31.48 26.75
C GLN A 5 19.37 -30.45 26.49
N ASN A 6 20.05 -30.58 25.34
CA ASN A 6 21.11 -29.68 24.89
C ASN A 6 20.45 -28.43 24.27
N PRO A 7 20.66 -27.20 24.79
CA PRO A 7 20.02 -26.01 24.27
C PRO A 7 20.94 -25.29 23.28
N THR A 8 21.20 -25.87 22.11
CA THR A 8 22.04 -25.21 21.10
C THR A 8 21.69 -25.65 19.68
N THR A 9 20.42 -25.57 19.31
CA THR A 9 20.06 -25.57 17.90
C THR A 9 20.36 -24.18 17.34
N PRO A 10 21.34 -24.00 16.43
CA PRO A 10 21.64 -22.68 15.89
C PRO A 10 20.43 -22.15 15.12
N LYS A 11 19.95 -20.94 15.49
CA LYS A 11 18.89 -20.24 14.75
C LYS A 11 19.31 -20.17 13.28
N ARG A 12 18.62 -20.91 12.40
CA ARG A 12 18.87 -20.90 10.95
C ARG A 12 18.84 -19.45 10.47
N ARG A 13 19.98 -18.93 10.01
CA ARG A 13 20.07 -17.59 9.42
C ARG A 13 19.23 -17.59 8.15
N ARG A 14 18.18 -16.75 8.12
CA ARG A 14 17.38 -16.56 6.92
C ARG A 14 18.26 -15.99 5.81
N PRO A 15 18.09 -16.43 4.55
CA PRO A 15 18.83 -15.86 3.44
C PRO A 15 18.56 -14.35 3.33
N PRO A 16 19.56 -13.54 2.93
CA PRO A 16 19.40 -12.10 2.81
C PRO A 16 18.34 -11.77 1.76
N ALA A 17 17.53 -10.76 2.05
CA ALA A 17 16.53 -10.25 1.12
C ALA A 17 17.16 -9.73 -0.18
N ARG A 18 16.51 -10.03 -1.31
CA ARG A 18 16.93 -9.60 -2.66
C ARG A 18 16.30 -8.27 -3.11
N THR A 19 15.34 -7.74 -2.36
CA THR A 19 14.67 -6.47 -2.64
C THR A 19 14.69 -5.55 -1.41
N ALA A 20 14.62 -4.24 -1.62
CA ALA A 20 14.60 -3.25 -0.54
C ALA A 20 13.42 -3.47 0.41
N ALA A 21 12.22 -3.71 -0.14
CA ALA A 21 11.01 -3.99 0.65
C ALA A 21 11.14 -5.25 1.51
N ALA A 22 11.66 -6.34 0.94
CA ALA A 22 11.89 -7.57 1.69
C ALA A 22 12.94 -7.36 2.79
N ARG A 23 13.97 -6.52 2.55
CA ARG A 23 14.97 -6.19 3.57
C ARG A 23 14.38 -5.40 4.72
N ALA A 24 13.50 -4.44 4.45
CA ALA A 24 12.78 -3.70 5.48
C ALA A 24 11.91 -4.64 6.34
N ASN A 25 11.21 -5.60 5.73
CA ASN A 25 10.40 -6.58 6.46
C ASN A 25 11.26 -7.52 7.32
N GLN A 26 12.42 -7.94 6.83
CA GLN A 26 13.38 -8.71 7.63
C GLN A 26 13.85 -7.94 8.87
N LEU A 27 14.16 -6.65 8.71
CA LEU A 27 14.56 -5.79 9.83
C LEU A 27 13.43 -5.58 10.84
N LYS A 28 12.20 -5.34 10.37
CA LYS A 28 11.01 -5.24 11.23
C LYS A 28 10.83 -6.51 12.05
N ALA A 29 10.91 -7.69 11.41
CA ALA A 29 10.78 -8.97 12.11
C ALA A 29 11.87 -9.17 13.18
N ALA A 30 13.11 -8.77 12.90
CA ALA A 30 14.19 -8.83 13.88
C ALA A 30 13.96 -7.88 15.06
N ALA A 31 13.45 -6.67 14.79
CA ALA A 31 13.09 -5.70 15.82
C ALA A 31 11.95 -6.20 16.71
N PHE A 32 10.93 -6.85 16.14
CA PHE A 32 9.85 -7.48 16.90
C PHE A 32 10.37 -8.58 17.82
N ALA A 33 11.20 -9.49 17.31
CA ALA A 33 11.80 -10.55 18.13
C ALA A 33 12.62 -10.01 19.31
N LEU A 34 13.36 -8.91 19.08
CA LEU A 34 14.09 -8.23 20.16
C LEU A 34 13.12 -7.59 21.17
N ALA A 35 12.03 -6.99 20.70
CA ALA A 35 11.04 -6.39 21.58
C ALA A 35 10.36 -7.45 22.46
N GLU A 36 10.01 -8.60 21.89
CA GLU A 36 9.46 -9.75 22.62
C GLU A 36 10.41 -10.20 23.74
N GLU A 37 11.70 -10.37 23.43
CA GLU A 37 12.74 -10.76 24.41
C GLU A 37 12.83 -9.72 25.55
N ARG A 38 12.91 -8.43 25.21
CA ARG A 38 12.99 -7.35 26.21
C ARG A 38 11.76 -7.26 27.11
N ILE A 39 10.58 -7.51 26.56
CA ILE A 39 9.32 -7.49 27.32
C ILE A 39 9.26 -8.71 28.25
N ALA A 40 9.64 -9.91 27.76
CA ALA A 40 9.69 -11.12 28.57
C ALA A 40 10.69 -11.01 29.73
N ASP A 41 11.86 -10.41 29.48
CA ASP A 41 12.89 -10.19 30.49
C ASP A 41 12.57 -9.05 31.47
N GLY A 42 11.48 -8.28 31.23
CA GLY A 42 11.11 -7.12 32.04
C GLY A 42 12.09 -5.93 31.91
N THR A 43 12.98 -5.94 30.91
CA THR A 43 13.97 -4.88 30.67
C THR A 43 13.56 -3.91 29.55
N ALA A 44 12.32 -4.04 29.07
CA ALA A 44 11.77 -3.15 28.05
C ALA A 44 11.70 -1.70 28.54
N SER A 45 12.09 -0.77 27.68
CA SER A 45 11.88 0.66 27.94
C SER A 45 10.40 1.02 27.85
N ASN A 46 9.96 2.03 28.61
CA ASN A 46 8.57 2.49 28.58
C ASN A 46 8.11 2.86 27.16
N GLN A 47 8.99 3.46 26.36
CA GLN A 47 8.68 3.82 24.97
C GLN A 47 8.39 2.59 24.12
N LEU A 48 9.12 1.49 24.32
CA LEU A 48 8.90 0.23 23.61
C LEU A 48 7.55 -0.37 23.98
N VAL A 49 7.23 -0.40 25.28
CA VAL A 49 5.94 -0.90 25.79
C VAL A 49 4.78 -0.10 25.20
N VAL A 50 4.86 1.23 25.24
CA VAL A 50 3.83 2.12 24.66
C VAL A 50 3.69 1.88 23.16
N GLN A 51 4.79 1.72 22.42
CA GLN A 51 4.74 1.46 20.98
C GLN A 51 4.08 0.11 20.68
N CYS A 52 4.36 -0.93 21.47
CA CYS A 52 3.72 -2.23 21.33
C CYS A 52 2.22 -2.18 21.62
N LEU A 53 1.79 -1.44 22.65
CA LEU A 53 0.38 -1.28 22.98
C LEU A 53 -0.40 -0.47 21.93
N LYS A 54 0.27 0.42 21.20
CA LYS A 54 -0.32 1.17 20.08
C LYS A 54 -0.50 0.34 18.82
N LEU A 55 0.16 -0.81 18.72
CA LEU A 55 -0.02 -1.71 17.58
C LEU A 55 -1.36 -2.42 17.73
N ASP A 56 -2.31 -2.03 16.89
CA ASP A 56 -3.62 -2.64 16.79
C ASP A 56 -3.81 -3.16 15.35
N PRO A 57 -3.80 -4.49 15.13
CA PRO A 57 -3.91 -5.06 13.80
C PRO A 57 -5.26 -4.79 13.14
N GLU A 58 -6.34 -4.72 13.92
CA GLU A 58 -7.69 -4.46 13.39
C GLU A 58 -7.77 -3.05 12.80
N ARG A 59 -7.17 -2.08 13.52
CA ARG A 59 -7.08 -0.71 13.04
C ARG A 59 -6.24 -0.60 11.76
N GLU A 60 -5.11 -1.31 11.68
CA GLU A 60 -4.26 -1.27 10.49
C GLU A 60 -4.97 -1.88 9.27
N GLU A 61 -5.75 -2.94 9.44
CA GLU A 61 -6.58 -3.51 8.37
C GLU A 61 -7.67 -2.55 7.90
N LEU A 62 -8.39 -1.92 8.83
CA LEU A 62 -9.41 -0.91 8.50
C LEU A 62 -8.79 0.30 7.77
N GLU A 63 -7.62 0.77 8.19
CA GLU A 63 -6.90 1.86 7.53
C GLU A 63 -6.48 1.47 6.10
N ARG A 64 -6.01 0.23 5.88
CA ARG A 64 -5.69 -0.26 4.52
C ARG A 64 -6.94 -0.34 3.63
N VAL A 65 -8.06 -0.84 4.15
CA VAL A 65 -9.32 -0.91 3.39
C VAL A 65 -9.82 0.49 3.05
N ARG A 66 -9.73 1.44 3.99
CA ARG A 66 -10.06 2.84 3.75
C ARG A 66 -9.22 3.43 2.62
N LEU A 67 -7.89 3.23 2.65
CA LEU A 67 -6.99 3.70 1.59
C LEU A 67 -7.31 3.06 0.23
N ALA A 68 -7.66 1.76 0.20
CA ALA A 68 -8.07 1.09 -1.03
C ALA A 68 -9.37 1.69 -1.60
N ASN A 69 -10.35 1.98 -0.74
CA ASN A 69 -11.60 2.61 -1.15
C ASN A 69 -11.39 4.06 -1.62
N GLU A 70 -10.52 4.82 -0.95
CA GLU A 70 -10.13 6.16 -1.38
C GLU A 70 -9.45 6.13 -2.76
N ASN A 71 -8.55 5.18 -3.00
CA ASN A 71 -7.94 4.97 -4.32
C ASN A 71 -9.01 4.64 -5.38
N SER A 72 -9.94 3.74 -5.09
CA SER A 72 -11.02 3.40 -6.03
C SER A 72 -11.92 4.60 -6.34
N LEU A 73 -12.20 5.45 -5.35
CA LEU A 73 -12.95 6.68 -5.55
C LEU A 73 -12.17 7.67 -6.43
N LEU A 74 -10.87 7.81 -6.21
CA LEU A 74 -10.01 8.64 -7.03
C LEU A 74 -9.96 8.13 -8.49
N ASP A 75 -9.85 6.83 -8.68
CA ASP A 75 -9.88 6.21 -10.01
C ASP A 75 -11.21 6.45 -10.72
N ALA A 76 -12.33 6.32 -10.02
CA ALA A 76 -13.66 6.62 -10.56
C ALA A 76 -13.80 8.11 -10.94
N ARG A 77 -13.27 9.02 -10.11
CA ARG A 77 -13.25 10.47 -10.40
C ARG A 77 -12.40 10.77 -11.63
N VAL A 78 -11.22 10.15 -11.75
CA VAL A 78 -10.36 10.26 -12.93
C VAL A 78 -11.09 9.74 -14.17
N GLY A 79 -11.79 8.60 -14.06
CA GLY A 79 -12.61 8.04 -15.13
C GLY A 79 -13.72 9.00 -15.58
N ALA A 80 -14.45 9.60 -14.64
CA ALA A 80 -15.50 10.58 -14.94
C ALA A 80 -14.95 11.82 -15.66
N LEU A 81 -13.81 12.36 -15.20
CA LEU A 81 -13.15 13.50 -15.85
C LEU A 81 -12.70 13.16 -17.28
N LYS A 82 -12.12 11.97 -17.49
CA LYS A 82 -11.74 11.50 -18.84
C LYS A 82 -12.96 11.31 -19.75
N SER A 83 -14.07 10.80 -19.23
CA SER A 83 -15.31 10.69 -20.01
C SER A 83 -15.89 12.05 -20.40
N GLY A 84 -15.79 13.06 -19.52
CA GLY A 84 -16.18 14.43 -19.84
C GLY A 84 -15.36 15.01 -21.00
N GLN A 85 -14.03 14.88 -20.94
CA GLN A 85 -13.13 15.31 -22.01
C GLN A 85 -13.45 14.61 -23.34
N ARG A 86 -13.67 13.28 -23.32
CA ARG A 86 -14.02 12.54 -24.52
C ARG A 86 -15.37 12.96 -25.12
N LEU A 87 -16.34 13.32 -24.28
CA LEU A 87 -17.63 13.84 -24.75
C LEU A 87 -17.44 15.21 -25.41
N GLU A 88 -16.65 16.10 -24.81
CA GLU A 88 -16.31 17.41 -25.40
C GLU A 88 -15.65 17.25 -26.77
N GLU A 89 -14.69 16.33 -26.90
CA GLU A 89 -14.04 15.99 -28.19
C GLU A 89 -15.06 15.49 -29.23
N LEU A 90 -15.92 14.55 -28.85
CA LEU A 90 -16.95 14.00 -29.75
C LEU A 90 -17.96 15.07 -30.19
N TYR A 91 -18.36 15.98 -29.30
CA TYR A 91 -19.25 17.09 -29.65
C TYR A 91 -18.56 18.07 -30.59
N ALA A 92 -17.28 18.36 -30.39
CA ALA A 92 -16.50 19.20 -31.29
C ALA A 92 -16.42 18.59 -32.69
N GLU A 93 -16.08 17.30 -32.79
CA GLU A 93 -16.03 16.56 -34.06
C GLU A 93 -17.40 16.53 -34.76
N ALA A 94 -18.48 16.26 -34.02
CA ALA A 94 -19.83 16.25 -34.58
C ALA A 94 -20.25 17.63 -35.11
N LEU A 95 -19.93 18.72 -34.39
CA LEU A 95 -20.18 20.08 -34.86
C LEU A 95 -19.35 20.43 -36.09
N GLU A 96 -18.10 19.99 -36.16
CA GLU A 96 -17.23 20.18 -37.33
C GLU A 96 -17.76 19.43 -38.55
N ALA A 97 -18.13 18.16 -38.40
CA ALA A 97 -18.74 17.36 -39.47
C ALA A 97 -20.07 17.96 -39.97
N MET A 98 -20.90 18.51 -39.07
CA MET A 98 -22.14 19.20 -39.44
C MET A 98 -21.88 20.51 -40.19
N LYS A 99 -20.83 21.26 -39.84
CA LYS A 99 -20.41 22.45 -40.60
C LYS A 99 -19.93 22.09 -41.99
N ALA A 100 -19.09 21.05 -42.11
CA ALA A 100 -18.62 20.55 -43.41
C ALA A 100 -19.79 20.11 -44.31
N TYR A 101 -20.79 19.43 -43.76
CA TYR A 101 -21.98 19.02 -44.51
C TYR A 101 -22.90 20.19 -44.90
N ARG A 102 -22.89 21.30 -44.14
CA ARG A 102 -23.68 22.50 -44.44
C ARG A 102 -23.15 23.26 -45.66
N GLY A 103 -21.99 22.89 -46.20
CA GLY A 103 -21.44 23.50 -47.41
C GLY A 103 -20.92 24.92 -47.19
N ASP A 104 -20.18 25.13 -46.10
CA ASP A 104 -19.43 26.38 -45.88
C ASP A 104 -18.02 26.32 -46.50
N ASP A 105 -17.91 25.66 -47.66
CA ASP A 105 -16.85 25.99 -48.63
C ASP A 105 -17.31 27.28 -49.30
N ALA A 106 -16.97 28.40 -48.65
CA ALA A 106 -17.02 29.72 -49.25
C ALA A 106 -15.99 29.79 -50.39
N ASP A 107 -16.36 29.27 -51.54
CA ASP A 107 -15.95 29.81 -52.84
C ASP A 107 -16.85 31.01 -53.17
N VAL A 108 -16.73 32.12 -52.41
CA VAL A 108 -16.96 33.53 -52.84
C VAL A 108 -16.13 34.47 -51.96
#